data_AF-A0A7C4NA41-F1
#
_entry.id   AF-A0A7C4NA41-F1
#
_cell.length_a   1.000
_cell.length_b   1.000
_cell.length_c   1.000
_cell.angle_alpha   90.00
_cell.angle_beta   90.00
_cell.angle_gamma   90.00
#
_symmetry.space_group_name_H-M   'P 1'
#
loop_
_entity.id
_entity.type
_entity.pdbx_description
1 polymer ?
#
loop_
_entity_poly.entity_id
_entity_poly.type
_entity_poly.pdbx_seq_one_letter_code
_entity_poly.pdbx_strand_id
1 'polypeptide(L)' 'MTTRMISGKTVQVNEEGFLLSPDEWTKEIAIEIAKEE' A
#
# COMPACT_ATOMS: atom_id res chain seq x y z
N MET A 1 2.63 7.85 -10.38
CA MET A 1 1.52 7.13 -9.72
C MET A 1 1.63 5.67 -10.10
N THR A 2 1.77 4.78 -9.12
CA THR A 2 1.89 3.33 -9.36
C THR A 2 0.83 2.63 -8.53
N THR A 3 0.11 1.69 -9.15
CA THR A 3 -0.78 0.78 -8.42
C THR A 3 0.00 -0.47 -8.02
N ARG A 4 -0.08 -0.85 -6.75
CA ARG A 4 0.50 -2.09 -6.21
C ARG A 4 -0.61 -3.02 -5.76
N MET A 5 -0.38 -4.33 -5.89
CA MET A 5 -1.28 -5.35 -5.37
C MET A 5 -0.75 -5.82 -4.01
N ILE A 6 -1.42 -5.44 -2.93
CA ILE A 6 -1.04 -5.78 -1.55
C ILE A 6 -2.21 -6.55 -0.92
N SER A 7 -1.96 -7.77 -0.45
CA SER A 7 -2.99 -8.65 0.13
C SER A 7 -4.25 -8.82 -0.76
N GLY A 8 -4.05 -8.93 -2.08
CA GLY A 8 -5.15 -9.05 -3.06
C GLY A 8 -5.96 -7.76 -3.29
N LYS A 9 -5.56 -6.64 -2.68
CA LYS A 9 -6.13 -5.31 -2.93
C LYS A 9 -5.19 -4.50 -3.81
N THR A 10 -5.76 -3.82 -4.80
CA THR A 10 -5.01 -2.84 -5.58
C THR A 10 -5.02 -1.52 -4.83
N VAL A 11 -3.84 -1.02 -4.47
CA VAL A 11 -3.66 0.28 -3.79
C VAL A 11 -2.79 1.21 -4.61
N GLN A 12 -3.02 2.52 -4.50
CA GLN A 12 -2.20 3.52 -5.14
C GLN A 12 -1.07 3.97 -4.21
N VAL A 13 0.17 3.84 -4.71
CA VAL A 13 1.36 4.32 -4.02
C VAL A 13 2.09 5.38 -4.84
N ASN A 14 2.79 6.27 -4.15
CA ASN A 14 3.73 7.19 -4.76
C ASN A 14 5.05 6.47 -5.13
N GLU A 15 6.01 7.21 -5.67
CA GLU A 15 7.31 6.64 -6.09
C GLU A 15 8.19 6.22 -4.91
N GLU A 16 7.91 6.72 -3.71
CA GLU A 16 8.58 6.36 -2.46
C GLU A 16 7.89 5.17 -1.75
N GLY A 17 6.75 4.69 -2.25
CA GLY A 17 6.00 3.58 -1.66
C GLY A 17 4.92 3.96 -0.64
N PHE A 18 4.66 5.26 -0.43
CA PHE A 18 3.59 5.71 0.46
C PHE A 18 2.22 5.63 -0.22
N LEU A 19 1.20 5.23 0.55
CA LEU A 19 -0.20 5.23 0.10
C LEU A 19 -0.66 6.64 -0.25
N LEU A 20 -1.29 6.78 -1.41
CA LEU A 20 -1.79 8.06 -1.91
C LEU A 20 -3.18 8.39 -1.36
N SER A 21 -3.99 7.37 -1.04
CA SER A 21 -5.32 7.55 -0.46
C SER A 21 -5.39 6.98 0.96
N PRO A 22 -5.88 7.73 1.95
CA PRO A 22 -6.03 7.23 3.32
C PRO A 22 -7.08 6.11 3.41
N ASP A 23 -8.09 6.09 2.53
CA ASP A 23 -9.11 5.03 2.46
C ASP A 23 -8.53 3.67 2.03
N GLU A 24 -7.38 3.67 1.36
CA GLU A 24 -6.65 2.45 0.99
C GLU A 24 -5.85 1.89 2.16
N TRP A 25 -5.64 2.68 3.22
CA TRP A 25 -4.96 2.20 4.42
C TRP A 25 -5.85 1.21 5.16
N THR A 26 -5.31 0.01 5.34
CA THR A 26 -5.87 -1.00 6.24
C THR A 26 -4.74 -1.57 7.09
N LYS A 27 -5.08 -2.09 8.26
CA LYS A 27 -4.09 -2.75 9.13
C LYS A 27 -3.34 -3.86 8.39
N GLU A 28 -4.01 -4.61 7.53
CA GLU A 28 -3.41 -5.68 6.73
C GLU A 28 -2.38 -5.14 5.74
N ILE A 29 -2.72 -4.10 4.98
CA ILE A 29 -1.80 -3.46 4.03
C ILE A 29 -0.58 -2.88 4.75
N ALA A 30 -0.79 -2.23 5.91
CA ALA A 30 0.30 -1.68 6.71
C ALA A 30 1.26 -2.77 7.22
N ILE A 31 0.74 -3.93 7.62
CA ILE A 31 1.56 -5.07 8.04
C ILE A 31 2.39 -5.61 6.86
N GLU A 32 1.80 -5.73 5.68
CA GLU A 32 2.52 -6.21 4.49
C GLU A 32 3.62 -5.25 4.06
N ILE A 33 3.36 -3.94 4.05
CA ILE A 33 4.37 -2.91 3.75
C ILE A 33 5.52 -2.99 4.77
N ALA A 34 5.21 -3.16 6.07
CA ALA A 34 6.22 -3.27 7.12
C ALA A 34 7.04 -4.57 7.09
N LYS A 35 6.63 -5.59 6.32
CA LYS A 35 7.43 -6.81 6.09
C LYS A 35 8.43 -6.65 4.95
N GLU A 36 8.22 -5.69 4.05
CA GLU A 36 9.16 -5.39 2.95
C GLU A 36 10.39 -4.60 3.45
N GLU A 37 10.35 -4.05 4.67
CA GLU A 37 11.45 -3.30 5.32
C GLU A 37 12.19 -4.11 6.39
#